data_AF-A0A498G0E7-F1
#
_entry.id   AF-A0A498G0E7-F1
#
_cell.length_a   1.000
_cell.length_b   1.000
_cell.length_c   1.000
_cell.angle_alpha   90.00
_cell.angle_beta   90.00
_cell.angle_gamma   90.00
#
_symmetry.space_group_name_H-M   'P 1'
#
loop_
_entity.id
_entity.type
_entity.pdbx_description
1 polymer ?
#
loop_
_entity_poly.entity_id
_entity_poly.type
_entity_poly.pdbx_seq_one_letter_code
_entity_poly.pdbx_strand_id
1 'polypeptide(L)'
;MLTALQADLASVVEGVNLVWVLTVTFLIFFMHAGFAMLEAGQVRAKNVANQLTKNLLTWSIGVIVFFLRGAAVSAIVAGLTGGAATTVADA
;
A
#
# COMPACT_ATOMS: atom_id res chain seq x y z
N MET A 1 8.37 -40.41 0.82
CA MET A 1 8.91 -39.32 1.65
C MET A 1 9.89 -38.44 0.84
N LEU A 2 9.56 -38.07 -0.40
CA LEU A 2 10.37 -37.19 -1.27
C LEU A 2 9.55 -36.06 -1.90
N THR A 3 8.22 -36.13 -1.81
CA THR A 3 7.27 -35.13 -2.32
C THR A 3 7.12 -33.91 -1.41
N ALA A 4 7.68 -33.92 -0.20
CA ALA A 4 7.65 -32.78 0.73
C ALA A 4 8.76 -31.74 0.45
N LEU A 5 9.64 -31.98 -0.53
CA LEU A 5 10.83 -31.16 -0.82
C LEU A 5 10.79 -30.47 -2.19
N GLN A 6 9.67 -30.51 -2.91
CA GLN A 6 9.43 -29.58 -4.01
C GLN A 6 8.50 -28.49 -3.48
N ALA A 7 9.07 -27.32 -3.16
CA ALA A 7 8.25 -26.12 -3.12
C ALA A 7 7.59 -26.01 -4.49
N ASP A 8 6.26 -26.04 -4.52
CA ASP A 8 5.51 -25.89 -5.76
C ASP A 8 5.94 -24.58 -6.42
N LEU A 9 6.18 -24.59 -7.73
CA LEU A 9 6.69 -23.40 -8.43
C LEU A 9 5.77 -22.19 -8.20
N ALA A 10 4.46 -22.41 -8.03
CA ALA A 10 3.53 -21.33 -7.70
C ALA A 10 3.78 -20.73 -6.31
N SER A 11 4.13 -21.54 -5.31
CA SER A 11 4.46 -21.05 -3.95
C SER A 11 5.70 -20.15 -3.93
N VAL A 12 6.68 -20.46 -4.78
CA VAL A 12 7.90 -19.64 -4.94
C VAL A 12 7.56 -18.33 -5.63
N VAL A 13 6.76 -18.37 -6.70
CA VAL A 13 6.32 -17.18 -7.42
C VAL A 13 5.50 -16.26 -6.51
N GLU A 14 4.57 -16.81 -5.72
CA GLU A 14 3.78 -16.03 -4.76
C GLU A 14 4.65 -15.41 -3.66
N GLY A 15 5.61 -16.17 -3.12
CA GLY A 15 6.57 -15.66 -2.15
C GLY A 15 7.38 -14.48 -2.69
N VAL A 16 7.87 -14.57 -3.93
CA VAL A 16 8.60 -13.47 -4.59
C VAL A 16 7.70 -12.25 -4.80
N ASN A 17 6.46 -12.46 -5.24
CA ASN A 17 5.49 -11.38 -5.43
C ASN A 17 5.18 -10.66 -4.11
N LEU A 18 5.00 -11.39 -3.01
CA LEU A 18 4.76 -10.80 -1.69
C LEU A 18 5.98 -10.00 -1.20
N VAL A 19 7.19 -10.53 -1.36
CA VAL A 19 8.43 -9.80 -1.01
C VAL A 19 8.55 -8.51 -1.83
N TRP A 20 8.23 -8.57 -3.13
CA TRP A 20 8.20 -7.39 -3.99
C TRP A 20 7.19 -6.36 -3.49
N VAL A 21 5.95 -6.76 -3.22
CA VAL A 21 4.89 -5.87 -2.72
C VAL A 21 5.29 -5.24 -1.39
N LEU A 22 5.86 -6.00 -0.46
CA LEU A 22 6.36 -5.46 0.82
C LEU A 22 7.49 -4.45 0.62
N THR A 23 8.42 -4.74 -0.30
CA THR A 23 9.54 -3.84 -0.64
C THR A 23 9.03 -2.52 -1.22
N VAL A 24 8.13 -2.59 -2.21
CA VAL A 24 7.53 -1.40 -2.83
C VAL A 24 6.72 -0.61 -1.79
N THR A 25 5.94 -1.28 -0.96
CA THR A 25 5.15 -0.62 0.10
C THR A 25 6.05 0.12 1.09
N PHE A 26 7.20 -0.47 1.46
CA PHE A 26 8.19 0.19 2.30
C PHE A 26 8.79 1.44 1.65
N LEU A 27 9.10 1.39 0.34
CA LEU A 27 9.60 2.54 -0.41
C LEU A 27 8.56 3.67 -0.49
N ILE A 28 7.27 3.33 -0.68
CA ILE A 28 6.18 4.31 -0.70
C ILE A 28 6.01 4.99 0.66
N PHE A 29 6.20 4.28 1.78
CA PHE A 29 6.13 4.88 3.12
C PHE A 29 7.13 6.04 3.28
N PHE A 30 8.32 5.94 2.69
CA PHE A 30 9.31 7.03 2.71
C PHE A 30 8.91 8.27 1.92
N MET A 31 7.96 8.20 0.97
CA MET A 31 7.47 9.40 0.26
C MET A 31 6.80 10.40 1.20
N HIS A 32 6.04 9.93 2.19
CA HIS A 32 5.37 10.83 3.13
C HIS A 32 6.37 11.61 3.99
N ALA A 33 7.39 10.93 4.51
CA ALA A 33 8.48 11.58 5.23
C ALA A 33 9.31 12.52 4.34
N GLY A 34 9.55 12.13 3.08
CA GLY A 34 10.26 12.95 2.10
C GLY A 34 9.55 14.27 1.79
N PHE A 35 8.25 14.22 1.51
CA PHE A 35 7.46 15.44 1.28
C PHE A 35 7.35 16.31 2.54
N ALA A 36 7.20 15.69 3.72
CA ALA A 36 7.19 16.43 4.98
C ALA A 36 8.46 17.25 5.19
N MET A 37 9.63 16.69 4.83
CA MET A 37 10.92 17.38 4.94
C MET A 37 11.07 18.52 3.92
N LEU A 38 10.58 18.33 2.69
CA LEU A 38 10.59 19.37 1.66
C LEU A 38 9.67 20.54 2.01
N GLU A 39 8.46 20.27 2.50
CA GLU A 39 7.51 21.30 2.96
C GLU A 39 8.06 22.04 4.20
N ALA A 40 8.64 21.30 5.15
CA ALA A 40 9.31 21.87 6.33
C ALA A 40 10.46 22.81 5.94
N GLY A 41 11.22 22.51 4.89
CA GLY A 41 12.33 23.34 4.42
C GLY A 41 11.90 24.67 3.78
N GLN A 42 10.65 24.77 3.30
CA GLN A 42 10.12 25.98 2.65
C GLN A 42 9.48 26.96 3.63
N VAL A 43 9.11 26.50 4.83
CA VAL A 43 8.51 27.35 5.88
C VAL A 43 9.57 27.96 6.79
N ARG A 44 9.28 29.15 7.32
CA ARG A 44 10.09 29.80 8.35
C ARG A 44 10.35 28.85 9.52
N ALA A 45 11.59 28.80 10.00
CA ALA A 45 12.05 27.91 11.08
C ALA A 45 11.11 27.86 12.31
N LYS A 46 10.53 29.01 12.69
CA LYS A 46 9.58 29.11 13.82
C LYS A 46 8.26 28.34 13.63
N ASN A 47 7.89 28.01 12.39
CA ASN A 47 6.64 27.34 12.04
C ASN A 47 6.84 25.88 11.57
N VAL A 48 8.08 25.40 11.49
CA VAL A 48 8.41 24.07 10.95
C VAL A 48 7.77 22.94 11.76
N ALA A 49 7.79 23.05 13.10
CA ALA A 49 7.17 22.05 13.98
C ALA A 49 5.65 21.90 13.75
N ASN A 50 4.97 23.02 13.50
CA ASN A 50 3.53 23.03 13.20
C ASN A 50 3.23 22.43 11.81
N GLN A 51 4.12 22.64 10.83
CA GLN A 51 3.98 22.03 9.51
C GLN A 51 4.16 20.50 9.59
N LEU A 52 5.22 20.04 10.26
CA LEU A 52 5.53 18.62 10.40
C LEU A 52 4.40 17.85 11.09
N THR A 53 3.82 18.45 12.14
CA THR A 53 2.69 17.88 12.88
C THR A 53 1.45 17.70 12.00
N LYS A 54 1.14 18.67 11.13
CA LYS A 54 0.01 18.56 10.19
C LYS A 54 0.24 17.48 9.14
N ASN A 55 1.46 17.36 8.63
CA ASN A 55 1.81 16.36 7.62
C ASN A 55 1.73 14.92 8.19
N LEU A 56 2.20 14.71 9.43
CA LEU A 56 2.02 13.44 10.15
C LEU A 56 0.54 13.12 10.46
N LEU A 57 -0.23 14.14 10.80
CA LEU A 57 -1.65 14.00 11.11
C LEU A 57 -2.47 13.62 9.87
N THR A 58 -2.21 14.21 8.69
CA THR A 58 -2.91 13.85 7.46
C THR A 58 -2.60 12.42 7.02
N TRP A 59 -1.35 11.97 7.16
CA TRP A 59 -1.00 10.57 6.90
C TRP A 59 -1.74 9.60 7.85
N SER A 60 -1.68 9.87 9.15
CA SER A 60 -2.29 9.01 10.18
C SER A 60 -3.82 8.92 10.03
N ILE A 61 -4.48 10.05 9.80
CA ILE A 61 -5.94 10.10 9.57
C ILE A 61 -6.28 9.44 8.23
N GLY A 62 -5.47 9.64 7.19
CA GLY A 62 -5.66 9.02 5.88
C GLY A 62 -5.71 7.49 5.95
N VAL A 63 -4.80 6.88 6.71
CA VAL A 63 -4.78 5.43 6.94
C VAL A 63 -6.06 4.97 7.65
N ILE A 64 -6.47 5.66 8.73
CA ILE A 64 -7.68 5.30 9.49
C ILE A 64 -8.92 5.40 8.60
N VAL A 65 -9.06 6.47 7.82
CA VAL A 65 -10.20 6.67 6.90
C VAL A 65 -10.23 5.60 5.80
N PHE A 66 -9.06 5.16 5.31
CA PHE A 66 -8.99 4.06 4.36
C PHE A 66 -9.55 2.76 4.96
N PHE A 67 -9.18 2.40 6.19
CA PHE A 67 -9.72 1.18 6.80
C PHE A 67 -11.22 1.28 7.15
N LEU A 68 -11.72 2.46 7.53
CA LEU A 68 -13.13 2.64 7.90
C LEU A 68 -14.07 2.68 6.69
N ARG A 69 -13.68 3.39 5.62
CA ARG A 69 -14.56 3.62 4.45
C ARG A 69 -13.91 3.24 3.14
N GLY A 70 -12.59 3.41 3.00
CA GLY A 70 -11.86 3.06 1.79
C GLY A 70 -11.94 1.57 1.45
N ALA A 71 -11.85 0.68 2.45
CA ALA A 71 -12.03 -0.75 2.27
C ALA A 71 -13.45 -1.10 1.75
N ALA A 72 -14.47 -0.44 2.29
CA ALA A 72 -15.86 -0.62 1.83
C ALA A 72 -16.05 -0.13 0.39
N VAL A 73 -15.48 1.04 0.04
CA VAL A 73 -15.53 1.58 -1.32
C VAL A 73 -14.74 0.70 -2.28
N SER A 74 -13.55 0.23 -1.90
CA SER A 74 -12.74 -0.68 -2.71
C SER A 74 -13.46 -2.01 -2.97
N ALA A 75 -14.17 -2.56 -1.98
CA ALA A 75 -14.96 -3.78 -2.15
C ALA A 75 -16.14 -3.58 -3.12
N ILE A 76 -16.86 -2.46 -3.00
CA ILE A 76 -17.98 -2.13 -3.89
C ILE A 76 -17.46 -1.90 -5.32
N VAL A 77 -16.38 -1.14 -5.48
CA VAL A 77 -15.77 -0.89 -6.79
C VAL A 77 -15.25 -2.19 -7.39
N ALA A 78 -14.59 -3.06 -6.62
CA ALA A 78 -14.17 -4.38 -7.10
C ALA A 78 -15.36 -5.23 -7.59
N GLY A 79 -16.51 -5.16 -6.92
CA GLY A 79 -17.75 -5.81 -7.38
C GLY A 79 -18.33 -5.21 -8.66
N LEU A 80 -18.15 -3.90 -8.89
CA LEU A 80 -18.66 -3.18 -10.06
C LEU A 80 -17.71 -3.25 -11.27
N THR A 81 -16.39 -3.21 -11.05
CA THR A 81 -15.35 -3.31 -12.08
C THR A 81 -14.89 -4.74 -12.33
N GLY A 82 -15.22 -5.68 -11.45
CA GLY A 82 -15.08 -7.13 -11.65
C GLY A 82 -16.05 -7.70 -12.70
N GLY A 83 -16.60 -6.85 -13.58
CA GLY A 83 -17.35 -7.28 -14.74
C GLY A 83 -16.54 -8.29 -15.54
N ALA A 84 -17.04 -9.52 -15.57
CA ALA A 84 -16.69 -10.57 -16.52
C ALA A 84 -15.19 -10.89 -16.68
N ALA A 85 -14.46 -11.11 -15.58
CA ALA A 85 -13.33 -12.03 -15.64
C ALA A 85 -13.88 -13.47 -15.59
N THR A 86 -14.63 -13.88 -16.61
CA THR A 86 -14.64 -15.29 -17.01
C THR A 86 -13.21 -15.61 -17.34
N THR A 87 -12.55 -16.29 -16.42
CA THR A 87 -11.27 -16.94 -16.65
C THR A 87 -11.37 -17.75 -17.94
N VAL A 88 -10.54 -17.45 -18.93
CA VAL A 88 -10.35 -18.30 -20.14
C VAL A 88 -9.75 -19.68 -19.82
N ALA A 89 -9.79 -20.10 -18.56
CA ALA A 89 -9.39 -21.40 -18.07
C ALA A 89 -10.57 -22.40 -17.97
N ASP A 90 -11.77 -22.01 -18.40
CA ASP A 90 -12.96 -22.86 -18.47
C ASP A 90 -13.41 -23.13 -19.93
N ALA A 91 -12.46 -23.18 -20.86
CA ALA A 91 -12.65 -23.62 -22.24
C ALA A 91 -11.59 -24.65 -22.63
#